data_AF-A0A7S0L1I1-F1
#
_entry.id   AF-A0A7S0L1I1-F1
#
_cell.length_a   1.000
_cell.length_b   1.000
_cell.length_c   1.000
_cell.angle_alpha   90.00
_cell.angle_beta   90.00
_cell.angle_gamma   90.00
#
_symmetry.space_group_name_H-M   'P 1'
#
loop_
_entity.id
_entity.type
_entity.pdbx_description
1 polymer ?
#
loop_
_entity_poly.entity_id
_entity_poly.type
_entity_poly.pdbx_seq_one_letter_code
_entity_poly.pdbx_strand_id
1 'polypeptide(L)'
;MKATLPLALFVLGELGEARAYSTAKAHRRLGDDGHHHSGGLACGCEAKETDHPFLIDCNDGARIATAETRLQACDATDAACSAVNAEGVMECQQAFFILQAHHDNCEHDTLSKAQEKMIHDYEDHCLNCVVPRQYVPSHPKCPTVNCDDLSPAILGFEALNSTCVAHGLPGATCCTTVAQQGGFEIIYSYHEQCPHDVVPGYIEQGLHDYEHDCEAYLCNNVDEAFNPNECPTSEEEWQRLATAAGWINCHKAATSMARRSRRLRVSAGVNDDDE
;
A
#
# COMPACT_ATOMS: atom_id res chain seq x y z
N MET A 1 -0.18 -4.45 -84.28
CA MET A 1 0.04 -5.25 -83.05
C MET A 1 -0.89 -4.71 -81.96
N LYS A 2 -1.47 -5.61 -81.18
CA LYS A 2 -2.66 -5.41 -80.33
C LYS A 2 -2.40 -4.47 -79.14
N ALA A 3 -3.43 -3.71 -78.80
CA ALA A 3 -3.56 -2.85 -77.63
C ALA A 3 -3.80 -3.68 -76.35
N THR A 4 -3.35 -3.17 -75.19
CA THR A 4 -4.08 -3.18 -73.89
C THR A 4 -3.29 -2.41 -72.80
N LEU A 5 -3.91 -1.36 -72.26
CA LEU A 5 -3.84 -0.92 -70.86
C LEU A 5 -5.05 -1.57 -70.12
N PRO A 6 -5.25 -1.47 -68.78
CA PRO A 6 -4.37 -1.15 -67.64
C PRO A 6 -4.54 -2.14 -66.45
N LEU A 7 -3.79 -2.01 -65.35
CA LEU A 7 -4.37 -2.13 -64.00
C LEU A 7 -3.44 -1.54 -62.93
N ALA A 8 -3.92 -0.50 -62.25
CA ALA A 8 -3.37 0.02 -61.02
C ALA A 8 -3.74 -0.93 -59.87
N LEU A 9 -2.74 -1.37 -59.09
CA LEU A 9 -2.97 -2.13 -57.88
C LEU A 9 -3.12 -1.15 -56.72
N PHE A 10 -4.34 -1.09 -56.19
CA PHE A 10 -4.71 -0.37 -54.97
C PHE A 10 -3.99 -0.98 -53.76
N VAL A 11 -3.34 -0.12 -52.96
CA VAL A 11 -2.93 -0.43 -51.59
C VAL A 11 -4.16 -0.21 -50.70
N LEU A 12 -4.75 -1.31 -50.23
CA LEU A 12 -5.56 -1.34 -49.00
C LEU A 12 -4.61 -1.96 -47.96
N GLY A 13 -4.18 -1.29 -46.90
CA GLY A 13 -5.01 -0.53 -45.98
C GLY A 13 -5.64 -1.47 -44.96
N GLU A 14 -4.85 -2.35 -44.31
CA GLU A 14 -5.32 -3.09 -43.14
C GLU A 14 -5.31 -2.13 -41.95
N LEU A 15 -6.47 -1.51 -41.73
CA LEU A 15 -6.81 -0.87 -40.47
C LEU A 15 -6.83 -1.95 -39.40
N GLY A 16 -5.91 -1.84 -38.45
CA GLY A 16 -5.94 -2.62 -37.23
C GLY A 16 -7.27 -2.40 -36.52
N GLU A 17 -8.01 -3.48 -36.31
CA GLU A 17 -9.05 -3.52 -35.29
C GLU A 17 -8.36 -3.48 -33.93
N ALA A 18 -8.05 -2.26 -33.46
CA ALA A 18 -7.90 -1.98 -32.05
C ALA A 18 -9.23 -2.35 -31.40
N ARG A 19 -9.28 -3.57 -30.88
CA ARG A 19 -10.39 -4.08 -30.08
C ARG A 19 -10.53 -3.10 -28.93
N ALA A 20 -11.59 -2.29 -28.97
CA ALA A 20 -11.99 -1.43 -27.87
C ALA A 20 -12.26 -2.33 -26.65
N TYR A 21 -11.19 -2.59 -25.89
CA TYR A 21 -11.29 -3.26 -24.61
C TYR A 21 -11.88 -2.23 -23.66
N SER A 22 -13.08 -2.55 -23.21
CA SER A 22 -13.95 -1.75 -22.37
C SER A 22 -13.19 -0.90 -21.33
N THR A 23 -13.09 0.40 -21.58
CA THR A 23 -12.78 1.44 -20.59
C THR A 23 -13.78 1.44 -19.42
N ALA A 24 -14.87 0.67 -19.49
CA ALA A 24 -15.86 0.58 -18.43
C ALA A 24 -15.37 -0.16 -17.17
N LYS A 25 -14.24 -0.88 -17.20
CA LYS A 25 -13.69 -1.51 -15.98
C LYS A 25 -12.81 -0.54 -15.18
N ALA A 26 -12.00 0.28 -15.86
CA ALA A 26 -11.22 1.36 -15.25
C ALA A 26 -12.15 2.44 -14.64
N HIS A 27 -13.24 2.80 -15.34
CA HIS A 27 -14.23 3.74 -14.81
C HIS A 27 -15.07 3.21 -13.64
N ARG A 28 -15.10 1.89 -13.38
CA ARG A 28 -15.94 1.35 -12.30
C ARG A 28 -15.33 1.47 -10.90
N ARG A 29 -14.04 1.80 -10.79
CA ARG A 29 -13.36 2.04 -9.50
C ARG A 29 -13.19 3.52 -9.16
N LEU A 30 -13.39 4.41 -10.13
CA LEU A 30 -13.26 5.87 -9.98
C LEU A 30 -14.61 6.59 -9.85
N GLY A 31 -15.69 5.84 -9.65
CA GLY A 31 -17.05 6.36 -9.62
C GLY A 31 -17.89 5.70 -8.53
N ASP A 32 -17.56 5.97 -7.27
CA ASP A 32 -18.56 6.06 -6.21
C ASP A 32 -18.08 7.10 -5.18
N ASP A 33 -18.98 8.00 -4.83
CA ASP A 33 -18.71 9.18 -4.03
C ASP A 33 -18.45 8.80 -2.56
N GLY A 34 -17.21 8.99 -2.09
CA GLY A 34 -16.90 9.11 -0.65
C GLY A 34 -15.73 8.25 -0.14
N HIS A 35 -14.53 8.83 -0.15
CA HIS A 35 -13.41 8.65 0.81
C HIS A 35 -13.17 7.26 1.42
N HIS A 36 -12.55 6.32 0.70
CA HIS A 36 -11.95 5.13 1.32
C HIS A 36 -10.64 4.75 0.62
N HIS A 37 -9.52 5.30 1.11
CA HIS A 37 -8.16 4.99 0.63
C HIS A 37 -7.55 3.77 1.35
N SER A 38 -8.26 3.14 2.28
CA SER A 38 -7.71 2.24 3.30
C SER A 38 -8.08 0.77 3.17
N GLY A 39 -7.75 0.16 2.03
CA GLY A 39 -7.89 -1.29 1.91
C GLY A 39 -7.73 -1.82 0.49
N GLY A 40 -6.62 -1.46 -0.16
CA GLY A 40 -6.28 -1.91 -1.51
C GLY A 40 -6.40 -3.42 -1.73
N LEU A 41 -6.50 -3.83 -3.00
CA LEU A 41 -6.40 -5.25 -3.35
C LEU A 41 -4.98 -5.78 -3.05
N ALA A 42 -4.82 -7.11 -3.05
CA ALA A 42 -3.50 -7.71 -2.98
C ALA A 42 -2.56 -7.11 -4.04
N CYS A 43 -1.34 -6.72 -3.68
CA CYS A 43 -0.40 -6.13 -4.64
C CYS A 43 -0.12 -7.07 -5.82
N GLY A 44 -0.08 -8.39 -5.61
CA GLY A 44 0.03 -9.37 -6.70
C GLY A 44 -1.16 -9.39 -7.68
N CYS A 45 -2.33 -8.85 -7.30
CA CYS A 45 -3.46 -8.61 -8.20
C CYS A 45 -3.28 -7.30 -8.98
N GLU A 46 -2.97 -6.20 -8.30
CA GLU A 46 -2.73 -4.89 -8.94
C GLU A 46 -1.56 -4.97 -9.93
N ALA A 47 -0.52 -5.73 -9.62
CA ALA A 47 0.63 -5.99 -10.49
C ALA A 47 0.28 -6.59 -11.86
N LYS A 48 -0.91 -7.20 -12.00
CA LYS A 48 -1.38 -7.85 -13.23
C LYS A 48 -2.28 -6.97 -14.07
N GLU A 49 -2.73 -5.83 -13.54
CA GLU A 49 -3.55 -4.90 -14.30
C GLU A 49 -2.72 -4.24 -15.40
N THR A 50 -3.35 -4.01 -16.56
CA THR A 50 -2.63 -3.60 -17.78
C THR A 50 -2.21 -2.15 -17.79
N ASP A 51 -2.87 -1.32 -16.98
CA ASP A 51 -2.66 0.11 -16.80
C ASP A 51 -1.59 0.45 -15.75
N HIS A 52 -1.17 -0.51 -14.92
CA HIS A 52 -0.06 -0.32 -13.98
C HIS A 52 0.67 -1.64 -13.68
N PRO A 53 1.23 -2.33 -14.69
CA PRO A 53 1.85 -3.63 -14.47
C PRO A 53 3.15 -3.50 -13.69
N PHE A 54 3.35 -4.27 -12.63
CA PHE A 54 4.63 -4.28 -11.89
C PHE A 54 5.04 -5.68 -11.43
N LEU A 55 6.20 -5.77 -10.79
CA LEU A 55 6.72 -7.00 -10.18
C LEU A 55 7.35 -6.61 -8.85
N ILE A 56 7.10 -7.40 -7.81
CA ILE A 56 7.74 -7.29 -6.50
C ILE A 56 8.96 -8.19 -6.52
N ASP A 57 10.16 -7.60 -6.59
CA ASP A 57 11.45 -8.27 -6.53
C ASP A 57 12.41 -7.44 -5.68
N CYS A 58 12.60 -7.87 -4.42
CA CYS A 58 13.44 -7.18 -3.45
C CYS A 58 14.92 -7.10 -3.85
N ASN A 59 15.35 -7.79 -4.90
CA ASN A 59 16.73 -7.70 -5.40
C ASN A 59 16.88 -6.73 -6.58
N ASP A 60 15.80 -6.20 -7.14
CA ASP A 60 15.83 -5.30 -8.30
C ASP A 60 15.91 -3.82 -7.89
N GLY A 61 17.03 -3.47 -7.24
CA GLY A 61 17.28 -2.08 -6.81
C GLY A 61 17.27 -1.07 -7.96
N ALA A 62 17.56 -1.50 -9.20
CA ALA A 62 17.49 -0.63 -10.38
C ALA A 62 16.05 -0.24 -10.72
N ARG A 63 15.10 -1.18 -10.58
CA ARG A 63 13.67 -0.92 -10.77
C ARG A 63 13.11 -0.03 -9.67
N ILE A 64 13.50 -0.26 -8.41
CA ILE A 64 13.12 0.59 -7.27
C ILE A 64 13.61 2.03 -7.50
N ALA A 65 14.88 2.22 -7.86
CA ALA A 65 15.43 3.55 -8.14
C ALA A 65 14.77 4.24 -9.37
N THR A 66 14.38 3.44 -10.38
CA THR A 66 13.63 3.97 -11.54
C THR A 66 12.23 4.42 -11.14
N ALA A 67 11.55 3.67 -10.26
CA ALA A 67 10.26 4.04 -9.71
C ALA A 67 10.36 5.32 -8.85
N GLU A 68 11.38 5.45 -8.01
CA GLU A 68 11.66 6.70 -7.28
C GLU A 68 11.80 7.89 -8.22
N THR A 69 12.68 7.78 -9.23
CA THR A 69 12.90 8.86 -10.21
C THR A 69 11.60 9.25 -10.92
N ARG A 70 10.76 8.25 -11.24
CA ARG A 70 9.46 8.48 -11.86
C ARG A 70 8.50 9.18 -10.91
N LEU A 71 8.38 8.69 -9.68
CA LEU A 71 7.44 9.23 -8.69
C LEU A 71 7.82 10.66 -8.32
N GLN A 72 9.12 10.98 -8.15
CA GLN A 72 9.61 12.35 -7.94
C GLN A 72 9.26 13.34 -9.07
N ALA A 73 9.03 12.84 -10.28
CA ALA A 73 8.61 13.66 -11.42
C ALA A 73 7.08 13.85 -11.49
N CYS A 74 6.33 13.18 -10.61
CA CYS A 74 4.89 13.31 -10.48
C CYS A 74 4.54 14.33 -9.40
N ASP A 75 3.37 14.96 -9.52
CA ASP A 75 2.78 15.68 -8.41
C ASP A 75 2.06 14.68 -7.49
N ALA A 76 2.13 14.87 -6.17
CA ALA A 76 1.34 14.10 -5.22
C ALA A 76 -0.15 14.54 -5.28
N THR A 77 -0.85 14.06 -6.31
CA THR A 77 -2.27 14.36 -6.55
C THR A 77 -2.97 13.18 -7.24
N ASP A 78 -4.25 13.01 -6.98
CA ASP A 78 -5.10 11.98 -7.59
C ASP A 78 -5.04 12.06 -9.13
N ALA A 79 -4.96 13.28 -9.67
CA ALA A 79 -4.88 13.54 -11.10
C ALA A 79 -3.58 13.03 -11.72
N ALA A 80 -2.46 13.14 -11.02
CA ALA A 80 -1.18 12.61 -11.48
C ALA A 80 -1.16 11.08 -11.42
N CYS A 81 -1.64 10.48 -10.32
CA CYS A 81 -1.73 9.02 -10.19
C CYS A 81 -2.67 8.41 -11.24
N SER A 82 -3.77 9.08 -11.56
CA SER A 82 -4.76 8.60 -12.55
C SER A 82 -4.42 8.96 -14.00
N ALA A 83 -3.33 9.68 -14.26
CA ALA A 83 -2.97 10.12 -15.60
C ALA A 83 -2.44 8.95 -16.44
N VAL A 84 -3.04 8.72 -17.61
CA VAL A 84 -2.70 7.62 -18.51
C VAL A 84 -1.86 8.15 -19.67
N ASN A 85 -0.73 7.48 -19.98
CA ASN A 85 0.12 7.80 -21.13
C ASN A 85 -0.46 7.26 -22.46
N ALA A 86 0.25 7.45 -23.57
CA ALA A 86 -0.21 7.02 -24.90
C ALA A 86 -0.35 5.49 -25.02
N GLU A 87 0.37 4.75 -24.18
CA GLU A 87 0.38 3.29 -24.11
C GLU A 87 -0.72 2.72 -23.20
N GLY A 88 -1.49 3.58 -22.52
CA GLY A 88 -2.53 3.14 -21.60
C GLY A 88 -2.04 2.89 -20.18
N VAL A 89 -0.84 3.37 -19.81
CA VAL A 89 -0.22 3.14 -18.50
C VAL A 89 -0.29 4.38 -17.61
N MET A 90 -0.70 4.19 -16.37
CA MET A 90 -0.64 5.15 -15.27
C MET A 90 0.75 5.16 -14.64
N GLU A 91 1.71 5.86 -15.25
CA GLU A 91 3.14 5.79 -14.88
C GLU A 91 3.41 6.21 -13.42
N CYS A 92 2.68 7.21 -12.91
CA CYS A 92 2.82 7.65 -11.51
C CYS A 92 2.25 6.62 -10.54
N GLN A 93 1.07 6.07 -10.83
CA GLN A 93 0.47 4.99 -10.02
C GLN A 93 1.34 3.72 -10.02
N GLN A 94 1.89 3.36 -11.17
CA GLN A 94 2.80 2.22 -11.29
C GLN A 94 4.08 2.43 -10.46
N ALA A 95 4.67 3.62 -10.52
CA ALA A 95 5.84 3.97 -9.73
C ALA A 95 5.56 3.92 -8.22
N PHE A 96 4.41 4.46 -7.81
CA PHE A 96 3.93 4.37 -6.43
C PHE A 96 3.77 2.92 -5.98
N PHE A 97 3.07 2.08 -6.76
CA PHE A 97 2.91 0.66 -6.43
C PHE A 97 4.22 -0.10 -6.33
N ILE A 98 5.21 0.21 -7.19
CA ILE A 98 6.54 -0.38 -7.07
C ILE A 98 7.13 0.00 -5.72
N LEU A 99 7.13 1.27 -5.32
CA LEU A 99 7.74 1.67 -4.05
C LEU A 99 6.96 1.13 -2.84
N GLN A 100 5.64 1.32 -2.78
CA GLN A 100 4.79 0.80 -1.71
C GLN A 100 4.95 -0.71 -1.54
N ALA A 101 4.80 -1.49 -2.61
CA ALA A 101 4.82 -2.95 -2.46
C ALA A 101 6.19 -3.49 -2.04
N HIS A 102 7.29 -2.78 -2.34
CA HIS A 102 8.62 -3.15 -1.84
C HIS A 102 8.84 -2.67 -0.40
N HIS A 103 8.36 -1.47 -0.05
CA HIS A 103 8.33 -0.97 1.32
C HIS A 103 7.62 -1.96 2.27
N ASP A 104 6.43 -2.40 1.89
CA ASP A 104 5.61 -3.24 2.76
C ASP A 104 6.13 -4.68 2.83
N ASN A 105 6.74 -5.22 1.76
CA ASN A 105 7.12 -6.64 1.67
C ASN A 105 8.60 -6.95 1.96
N CYS A 106 9.53 -6.08 1.56
CA CYS A 106 10.96 -6.39 1.53
C CYS A 106 11.64 -6.14 2.90
N GLU A 107 12.94 -6.46 3.01
CA GLU A 107 13.73 -6.06 4.18
C GLU A 107 13.88 -4.52 4.21
N HIS A 108 13.96 -3.92 5.40
CA HIS A 108 13.94 -2.45 5.57
C HIS A 108 15.07 -1.74 4.83
N ASP A 109 16.21 -2.40 4.64
CA ASP A 109 17.34 -1.84 3.91
C ASP A 109 17.24 -1.99 2.39
N THR A 110 16.15 -2.58 1.88
CA THR A 110 15.88 -2.70 0.44
C THR A 110 15.58 -1.33 -0.17
N LEU A 111 14.83 -0.49 0.55
CA LEU A 111 14.61 0.90 0.19
C LEU A 111 15.59 1.78 0.97
N SER A 112 15.96 2.91 0.37
CA SER A 112 16.56 3.98 1.16
C SER A 112 15.48 4.65 2.01
N LYS A 113 15.87 5.15 3.19
CA LYS A 113 15.00 5.98 4.04
C LYS A 113 14.27 7.12 3.31
N ALA A 114 14.90 7.70 2.28
CA ALA A 114 14.26 8.73 1.47
C ALA A 114 13.12 8.17 0.61
N GLN A 115 13.28 6.95 0.08
CA GLN A 115 12.24 6.25 -0.67
C GLN A 115 11.10 5.80 0.25
N GLU A 116 11.40 5.26 1.43
CA GLU A 116 10.39 4.87 2.44
C GLU A 116 9.56 6.08 2.87
N LYS A 117 10.19 7.22 3.16
CA LYS A 117 9.44 8.42 3.55
C LYS A 117 8.62 9.02 2.40
N MET A 118 9.12 8.90 1.17
CA MET A 118 8.45 9.49 0.00
C MET A 118 7.09 8.86 -0.26
N ILE A 119 6.91 7.55 -0.04
CA ILE A 119 5.64 6.90 -0.35
C ILE A 119 4.48 7.52 0.44
N HIS A 120 4.71 7.92 1.70
CA HIS A 120 3.68 8.53 2.55
C HIS A 120 3.16 9.87 2.03
N ASP A 121 3.94 10.60 1.22
CA ASP A 121 3.45 11.82 0.57
C ASP A 121 2.41 11.52 -0.53
N TYR A 122 2.31 10.28 -1.02
CA TYR A 122 1.44 9.85 -2.11
C TYR A 122 0.28 8.94 -1.67
N GLU A 123 0.30 8.40 -0.45
CA GLU A 123 -0.70 7.43 0.06
C GLU A 123 -2.14 7.96 0.07
N ASP A 124 -2.30 9.28 0.25
CA ASP A 124 -3.59 9.98 0.19
C ASP A 124 -4.08 10.25 -1.25
N HIS A 125 -3.24 10.01 -2.26
CA HIS A 125 -3.47 10.43 -3.64
C HIS A 125 -3.51 9.28 -4.64
N CYS A 126 -2.58 8.34 -4.50
CA CYS A 126 -2.51 7.16 -5.33
C CYS A 126 -3.36 6.03 -4.74
N LEU A 127 -3.75 5.08 -5.60
CA LEU A 127 -4.35 3.83 -5.15
C LEU A 127 -3.31 3.03 -4.37
N ASN A 128 -3.73 2.45 -3.25
CA ASN A 128 -2.92 1.56 -2.44
C ASN A 128 -3.21 0.10 -2.81
N CYS A 129 -2.24 -0.78 -2.57
CA CYS A 129 -2.39 -2.22 -2.57
C CYS A 129 -1.92 -2.77 -1.23
N VAL A 130 -2.17 -4.07 -0.98
CA VAL A 130 -1.83 -4.71 0.28
C VAL A 130 -0.90 -5.89 0.04
N VAL A 131 0.24 -5.88 0.71
CA VAL A 131 1.16 -7.01 0.81
C VAL A 131 1.82 -6.94 2.19
N PRO A 132 1.83 -8.01 2.99
CA PRO A 132 2.50 -7.97 4.28
C PRO A 132 4.02 -8.07 4.13
N ARG A 133 4.77 -7.73 5.19
CA ARG A 133 6.20 -8.01 5.27
C ARG A 133 6.48 -9.50 5.09
N GLN A 134 7.55 -9.83 4.37
CA GLN A 134 7.96 -11.21 4.18
C GLN A 134 8.33 -11.87 5.52
N TYR A 135 8.05 -13.16 5.64
CA TYR A 135 8.39 -13.93 6.84
C TYR A 135 9.91 -14.08 7.01
N VAL A 136 10.41 -13.70 8.20
CA VAL A 136 11.80 -13.86 8.58
C VAL A 136 11.89 -14.89 9.73
N PRO A 137 12.44 -16.11 9.51
CA PRO A 137 12.42 -17.18 10.51
C PRO A 137 13.07 -16.86 11.86
N SER A 138 13.98 -15.88 11.92
CA SER A 138 14.63 -15.43 13.15
C SER A 138 13.82 -14.42 13.95
N HIS A 139 12.79 -13.81 13.38
CA HIS A 139 11.99 -12.80 14.05
C HIS A 139 10.86 -13.45 14.89
N PRO A 140 10.56 -12.90 16.09
CA PRO A 140 9.41 -13.34 16.87
C PRO A 140 8.10 -12.95 16.17
N LYS A 141 6.96 -13.49 16.62
CA LYS A 141 5.64 -13.00 16.20
C LYS A 141 5.39 -11.61 16.79
N CYS A 142 4.86 -10.68 16.00
CA CYS A 142 4.49 -9.37 16.50
C CYS A 142 3.39 -9.46 17.58
N PRO A 143 3.41 -8.56 18.58
CA PRO A 143 2.27 -8.38 19.45
C PRO A 143 1.04 -7.94 18.64
N THR A 144 -0.11 -8.49 18.98
CA THR A 144 -1.38 -8.04 18.39
C THR A 144 -1.74 -6.65 18.89
N VAL A 145 -2.11 -5.76 17.98
CA VAL A 145 -2.48 -4.37 18.28
C VAL A 145 -3.98 -4.14 18.14
N ASN A 146 -4.46 -3.04 18.73
CA ASN A 146 -5.84 -2.59 18.56
C ASN A 146 -5.86 -1.29 17.75
N CYS A 147 -6.19 -1.36 16.47
CA CYS A 147 -6.21 -0.19 15.59
C CYS A 147 -7.29 0.85 15.95
N ASP A 148 -8.24 0.50 16.83
CA ASP A 148 -9.20 1.47 17.39
C ASP A 148 -8.64 2.25 18.60
N ASP A 149 -7.47 1.89 19.12
CA ASP A 149 -6.80 2.56 20.25
C ASP A 149 -5.31 2.77 19.95
N LEU A 150 -4.97 3.96 19.48
CA LEU A 150 -3.62 4.34 19.09
C LEU A 150 -2.76 4.81 20.28
N SER A 151 -3.30 4.84 21.50
CA SER A 151 -2.57 5.29 22.69
C SER A 151 -1.22 4.56 22.88
N PRO A 152 -1.11 3.24 22.67
CA PRO A 152 0.17 2.54 22.76
C PRO A 152 1.18 3.01 21.72
N ALA A 153 0.77 3.21 20.47
CA ALA A 153 1.64 3.70 19.39
C ALA A 153 2.15 5.12 19.70
N ILE A 154 1.26 6.00 20.17
CA ILE A 154 1.61 7.38 20.55
C ILE A 154 2.66 7.37 21.68
N LEU A 155 2.44 6.59 22.74
CA LEU A 155 3.39 6.49 23.86
C LEU A 155 4.72 5.86 23.43
N GLY A 156 4.68 4.86 22.55
CA GLY A 156 5.88 4.23 21.97
C GLY A 156 6.71 5.24 21.20
N PHE A 157 6.07 6.00 20.30
CA PHE A 157 6.73 7.07 19.55
C PHE A 157 7.28 8.17 20.45
N GLU A 158 6.51 8.65 21.44
CA GLU A 158 6.99 9.68 22.38
C GLU A 158 8.24 9.23 23.15
N ALA A 159 8.30 7.96 23.57
CA ALA A 159 9.48 7.40 24.23
C ALA A 159 10.71 7.36 23.31
N LEU A 160 10.52 6.99 22.04
CA LEU A 160 11.60 7.01 21.04
C LEU A 160 12.04 8.44 20.72
N ASN A 161 11.11 9.32 20.36
CA ASN A 161 11.40 10.69 19.94
C ASN A 161 12.06 11.55 21.03
N SER A 162 11.80 11.25 22.31
CA SER A 162 12.44 11.95 23.42
C SER A 162 13.82 11.43 23.81
N THR A 163 14.21 10.23 23.35
CA THR A 163 15.43 9.55 23.82
C THR A 163 16.38 9.05 22.73
N CYS A 164 15.90 8.90 21.50
CA CYS A 164 16.68 8.45 20.36
C CYS A 164 17.18 9.63 19.53
N VAL A 165 18.35 9.43 18.90
CA VAL A 165 18.84 10.29 17.82
C VAL A 165 18.70 9.50 16.53
N ALA A 166 17.92 10.02 15.59
CA ALA A 166 17.57 9.32 14.35
C ALA A 166 18.81 8.90 13.54
N HIS A 167 18.68 7.78 12.83
CA HIS A 167 19.74 7.25 12.00
C HIS A 167 20.19 8.27 10.93
N GLY A 168 21.51 8.34 10.69
CA GLY A 168 22.14 9.27 9.75
C GLY A 168 22.48 10.65 10.33
N LEU A 169 22.12 10.93 11.59
CA LEU A 169 22.50 12.17 12.29
C LEU A 169 23.76 12.00 13.15
N PRO A 170 24.52 13.08 13.44
CA PRO A 170 25.64 13.01 14.36
C PRO A 170 25.20 12.51 15.75
N GLY A 171 25.81 11.41 16.21
CA GLY A 171 25.44 10.78 17.47
C GLY A 171 24.18 9.91 17.42
N ALA A 172 23.76 9.49 16.22
CA ALA A 172 22.68 8.53 16.01
C ALA A 172 22.79 7.33 16.97
N THR A 173 21.69 7.09 17.68
CA THR A 173 21.58 5.99 18.63
C THR A 173 20.11 5.79 18.98
N CYS A 174 19.64 4.55 18.86
CA CYS A 174 18.32 4.14 19.31
C CYS A 174 18.35 2.66 19.74
N CYS A 175 17.26 2.18 20.34
CA CYS A 175 17.09 0.79 20.80
C CYS A 175 18.18 0.23 21.73
N THR A 176 18.84 1.11 22.49
CA THR A 176 19.86 0.73 23.49
C THR A 176 19.27 0.42 24.88
N THR A 177 18.00 0.75 25.10
CA THR A 177 17.28 0.51 26.36
C THR A 177 16.00 -0.29 26.12
N VAL A 178 15.55 -1.05 27.11
CA VAL A 178 14.29 -1.82 27.04
C VAL A 178 13.09 -0.93 26.68
N ALA A 179 13.07 0.31 27.15
CA ALA A 179 12.00 1.26 26.83
C ALA A 179 11.98 1.64 25.35
N GLN A 180 13.15 1.87 24.74
CA GLN A 180 13.26 2.15 23.31
C GLN A 180 12.88 0.92 22.47
N GLN A 181 13.34 -0.26 22.87
CA GLN A 181 13.06 -1.51 22.18
C GLN A 181 11.56 -1.83 22.16
N GLY A 182 10.90 -1.73 23.32
CA GLY A 182 9.45 -1.90 23.40
C GLY A 182 8.66 -0.79 22.71
N GLY A 183 9.16 0.46 22.74
CA GLY A 183 8.57 1.56 21.99
C GLY A 183 8.58 1.30 20.49
N PHE A 184 9.71 0.81 19.95
CA PHE A 184 9.88 0.45 18.55
C PHE A 184 9.01 -0.74 18.14
N GLU A 185 9.06 -1.85 18.90
CA GLU A 185 8.23 -3.04 18.64
C GLU A 185 6.74 -2.67 18.57
N ILE A 186 6.27 -1.78 19.45
CA ILE A 186 4.89 -1.29 19.43
C ILE A 186 4.59 -0.50 18.16
N ILE A 187 5.37 0.54 17.83
CA ILE A 187 5.04 1.36 16.64
C ILE A 187 5.14 0.54 15.35
N TYR A 188 6.12 -0.37 15.24
CA TYR A 188 6.23 -1.31 14.13
C TYR A 188 5.00 -2.22 14.05
N SER A 189 4.52 -2.75 15.17
CA SER A 189 3.33 -3.62 15.17
C SER A 189 2.06 -2.89 14.73
N TYR A 190 1.94 -1.58 14.98
CA TYR A 190 0.82 -0.76 14.47
C TYR A 190 0.96 -0.51 12.97
N HIS A 191 2.14 -0.09 12.50
CA HIS A 191 2.44 0.10 11.08
C HIS A 191 2.04 -1.13 10.24
N GLU A 192 2.34 -2.33 10.75
CA GLU A 192 2.16 -3.56 9.98
C GLU A 192 0.75 -4.18 10.03
N GLN A 193 -0.06 -3.84 11.03
CA GLN A 193 -1.37 -4.47 11.26
C GLN A 193 -2.53 -3.50 11.05
N CYS A 194 -2.29 -2.20 11.18
CA CYS A 194 -3.32 -1.18 11.03
C CYS A 194 -3.33 -0.64 9.60
N PRO A 195 -4.51 -0.21 9.10
CA PRO A 195 -4.57 0.50 7.84
C PRO A 195 -3.70 1.78 7.88
N HIS A 196 -3.05 2.11 6.76
CA HIS A 196 -2.14 3.25 6.64
C HIS A 196 -2.77 4.60 7.03
N ASP A 197 -4.09 4.77 6.84
CA ASP A 197 -4.81 6.01 7.19
C ASP A 197 -5.21 6.10 8.68
N VAL A 198 -4.96 5.03 9.45
CA VAL A 198 -5.28 4.97 10.88
C VAL A 198 -4.11 5.45 11.72
N VAL A 199 -2.88 5.06 11.37
CA VAL A 199 -1.69 5.47 12.12
C VAL A 199 -1.29 6.89 11.72
N PRO A 200 -1.04 7.82 12.66
CA PRO A 200 -0.66 9.18 12.31
C PRO A 200 0.67 9.20 11.52
N GLY A 201 0.73 9.93 10.41
CA GLY A 201 1.93 9.95 9.56
C GLY A 201 3.24 10.36 10.24
N TYR A 202 3.20 11.09 11.38
CA TYR A 202 4.41 11.37 12.15
C TYR A 202 4.96 10.13 12.89
N ILE A 203 4.10 9.16 13.22
CA ILE A 203 4.49 7.86 13.77
C ILE A 203 5.07 6.99 12.65
N GLU A 204 4.43 6.94 11.48
CA GLU A 204 4.93 6.20 10.31
C GLU A 204 6.30 6.71 9.88
N GLN A 205 6.43 8.01 9.62
CA GLN A 205 7.74 8.59 9.29
C GLN A 205 8.76 8.45 10.43
N GLY A 206 8.28 8.41 11.67
CA GLY A 206 9.08 8.22 12.87
C GLY A 206 9.63 6.80 13.00
N LEU A 207 8.88 5.79 12.59
CA LEU A 207 9.34 4.41 12.51
C LEU A 207 10.61 4.33 11.67
N HIS A 208 10.57 4.85 10.44
CA HIS A 208 11.71 4.86 9.52
C HIS A 208 12.89 5.73 9.99
N ASP A 209 12.68 6.62 10.97
CA ASP A 209 13.79 7.34 11.60
C ASP A 209 14.65 6.46 12.52
N TYR A 210 14.05 5.42 13.09
CA TYR A 210 14.67 4.55 14.09
C TYR A 210 14.87 3.10 13.61
N GLU A 211 14.20 2.69 12.53
CA GLU A 211 14.15 1.30 12.04
C GLU A 211 15.54 0.68 11.87
N HIS A 212 16.47 1.38 11.23
CA HIS A 212 17.83 0.86 11.04
C HIS A 212 18.55 0.53 12.36
N ASP A 213 18.47 1.41 13.36
CA ASP A 213 19.14 1.20 14.64
C ASP A 213 18.37 0.19 15.53
N CYS A 214 17.12 -0.11 15.17
CA CYS A 214 16.18 -0.94 15.91
C CYS A 214 15.83 -2.27 15.22
N GLU A 215 16.47 -2.59 14.09
CA GLU A 215 16.13 -3.74 13.23
C GLU A 215 16.08 -5.08 13.97
N ALA A 216 16.88 -5.24 15.03
CA ALA A 216 16.91 -6.44 15.87
C ALA A 216 15.60 -6.70 16.64
N TYR A 217 14.70 -5.72 16.68
CA TYR A 217 13.41 -5.75 17.37
C TYR A 217 12.22 -5.79 16.40
N LEU A 218 12.48 -6.02 15.10
CA LEU A 218 11.44 -6.34 14.12
C LEU A 218 10.81 -7.70 14.43
N CYS A 219 9.56 -7.87 14.00
CA CYS A 219 8.76 -9.06 14.26
C CYS A 219 7.95 -9.49 13.00
N ASN A 220 7.38 -10.70 13.02
CA ASN A 220 6.59 -11.28 11.94
C ASN A 220 5.08 -11.07 12.16
N ASN A 221 4.38 -10.56 11.15
CA ASN A 221 2.91 -10.54 11.09
C ASN A 221 2.31 -11.70 10.30
N VAL A 222 3.11 -12.35 9.47
CA VAL A 222 2.79 -13.61 8.80
C VAL A 222 3.38 -14.81 9.54
N ASP A 223 2.92 -16.02 9.23
CA ASP A 223 3.37 -17.26 9.91
C ASP A 223 4.40 -18.05 9.09
N GLU A 224 4.49 -17.79 7.78
CA GLU A 224 5.39 -18.48 6.85
C GLU A 224 5.65 -17.63 5.61
N ALA A 225 6.67 -18.03 4.85
CA ALA A 225 7.04 -17.34 3.63
C ALA A 225 5.99 -17.52 2.51
N PHE A 226 5.82 -16.49 1.69
CA PHE A 226 4.82 -16.48 0.62
C PHE A 226 5.34 -15.77 -0.66
N ASN A 227 4.65 -15.95 -1.78
CA ASN A 227 4.95 -15.28 -3.04
C ASN A 227 4.16 -13.95 -3.15
N PRO A 228 4.82 -12.77 -3.10
CA PRO A 228 4.12 -11.49 -3.13
C PRO A 228 3.49 -11.16 -4.49
N ASN A 229 3.91 -11.86 -5.56
CA ASN A 229 3.38 -11.66 -6.92
C ASN A 229 2.14 -12.54 -7.21
N GLU A 230 1.71 -13.35 -6.25
CA GLU A 230 0.47 -14.11 -6.39
C GLU A 230 -0.75 -13.26 -6.09
N CYS A 231 -1.71 -13.30 -7.02
CA CYS A 231 -3.05 -12.77 -6.79
C CYS A 231 -3.88 -13.92 -6.23
N PRO A 232 -4.39 -13.84 -4.99
CA PRO A 232 -5.21 -14.90 -4.41
C PRO A 232 -6.40 -15.23 -5.30
N THR A 233 -6.81 -16.49 -5.29
CA THR A 233 -7.81 -16.99 -6.26
C THR A 233 -9.23 -16.53 -5.95
N SER A 234 -9.45 -15.95 -4.76
CA SER A 234 -10.70 -15.29 -4.38
C SER A 234 -10.47 -14.18 -3.36
N GLU A 235 -11.40 -13.23 -3.35
CA GLU A 235 -11.48 -12.18 -2.31
C GLU A 235 -11.70 -12.79 -0.91
N GLU A 236 -12.41 -13.93 -0.79
CA GLU A 236 -12.56 -14.65 0.49
C GLU A 236 -11.23 -15.24 0.97
N GLU A 237 -10.41 -15.77 0.07
CA GLU A 237 -9.09 -16.29 0.39
C GLU A 237 -8.16 -15.16 0.83
N TRP A 238 -8.16 -14.03 0.12
CA TRP A 238 -7.42 -12.84 0.54
C TRP A 238 -7.94 -12.30 1.87
N GLN A 239 -9.25 -12.20 2.06
CA GLN A 239 -9.85 -11.73 3.31
C GLN A 239 -9.47 -12.62 4.49
N ARG A 240 -9.39 -13.95 4.28
CA ARG A 240 -8.94 -14.91 5.29
C ARG A 240 -7.48 -14.66 5.65
N LEU A 241 -6.61 -14.45 4.65
CA LEU A 241 -5.19 -14.17 4.86
C LEU A 241 -4.98 -12.82 5.56
N ALA A 242 -5.65 -11.76 5.10
CA ALA A 242 -5.66 -10.43 5.69
C ALA A 242 -6.13 -10.48 7.15
N THR A 243 -7.29 -11.11 7.42
CA THR A 243 -7.82 -11.25 8.79
C THR A 243 -6.87 -12.07 9.69
N ALA A 244 -6.25 -13.13 9.17
CA ALA A 244 -5.31 -13.95 9.94
C ALA A 244 -4.02 -13.18 10.29
N ALA A 245 -3.59 -12.28 9.42
CA ALA A 245 -2.45 -11.40 9.65
C ALA A 245 -2.79 -10.13 10.46
N GLY A 246 -4.03 -10.01 10.97
CA GLY A 246 -4.47 -8.87 11.79
C GLY A 246 -5.01 -7.67 10.99
N TRP A 247 -5.03 -7.74 9.66
CA TRP A 247 -5.49 -6.68 8.79
C TRP A 247 -7.01 -6.58 8.88
N ILE A 248 -7.50 -5.55 9.56
CA ILE A 248 -8.94 -5.29 9.65
C ILE A 248 -9.37 -4.63 8.34
N ASN A 249 -10.08 -5.36 7.49
CA ASN A 249 -10.77 -4.72 6.35
C ASN A 249 -11.65 -3.57 6.85
N CYS A 250 -11.50 -2.36 6.29
CA CYS A 250 -12.39 -1.23 6.54
C CYS A 250 -13.88 -1.57 6.29
N HIS A 251 -14.18 -2.58 5.47
CA HIS A 251 -15.55 -3.11 5.30
C HIS A 251 -16.18 -3.66 6.60
N LYS A 252 -15.38 -4.25 7.50
CA LYS A 252 -15.85 -4.78 8.79
C LYS A 252 -15.86 -3.73 9.90
N ALA A 253 -14.96 -2.73 9.86
CA ALA A 253 -14.96 -1.63 10.81
C ALA A 253 -16.25 -0.78 10.68
N ALA A 254 -16.64 -0.42 9.45
CA ALA A 254 -17.86 0.36 9.21
C ALA A 254 -19.14 -0.40 9.61
N THR A 255 -19.22 -1.70 9.35
CA THR A 255 -20.39 -2.52 9.72
C THR A 255 -20.45 -2.86 11.21
N SER A 256 -19.30 -2.97 11.91
CA SER A 256 -19.28 -3.17 13.36
C SER A 256 -19.71 -1.91 14.11
N MET A 257 -19.23 -0.72 13.69
CA MET A 257 -19.64 0.56 14.27
C MET A 257 -21.11 0.86 13.99
N ALA A 258 -21.61 0.62 12.76
CA ALA A 258 -23.03 0.78 12.44
C ALA A 258 -23.93 -0.15 13.28
N ARG A 259 -23.49 -1.39 13.57
CA ARG A 259 -24.23 -2.32 14.43
C ARG A 259 -24.19 -1.92 15.90
N ARG A 260 -23.06 -1.39 16.41
CA ARG A 260 -22.91 -0.92 17.79
C ARG A 260 -23.76 0.33 18.05
N SER A 261 -23.78 1.27 17.11
CA SER A 261 -24.62 2.47 17.15
C SER A 261 -26.12 2.15 17.08
N ARG A 262 -26.51 1.17 16.25
CA ARG A 262 -27.90 0.72 16.16
C ARG A 262 -28.35 -0.01 17.44
N ARG A 263 -27.46 -0.79 18.08
CA ARG A 263 -27.73 -1.45 19.37
C ARG A 263 -27.87 -0.44 20.52
N LEU A 264 -27.07 0.64 20.50
CA LEU A 264 -27.16 1.73 21.48
C LEU A 264 -28.43 2.58 21.28
N ARG A 265 -28.87 2.83 20.05
CA ARG A 265 -30.15 3.52 19.79
C ARG A 265 -31.37 2.70 20.21
N VAL A 266 -31.37 1.39 19.95
CA VAL A 266 -32.45 0.48 20.39
C VAL A 266 -32.51 0.35 21.92
N SER A 267 -31.38 0.47 22.62
CA SER A 267 -31.34 0.48 24.09
C SER A 267 -31.65 1.86 24.70
N ALA A 268 -31.59 2.93 23.91
CA ALA A 268 -31.95 4.29 24.33
C ALA A 268 -33.42 4.69 24.00
N GLY A 269 -34.18 3.83 23.32
CA GLY A 269 -35.63 4.01 23.15
C GLY A 269 -36.06 5.23 22.31
N VAL A 270 -35.23 5.68 21.37
CA VAL A 270 -35.61 6.77 20.46
C VAL A 270 -36.29 6.15 19.23
N ASN A 271 -37.61 6.30 19.16
CA ASN A 271 -38.39 6.05 17.94
C ASN A 271 -38.25 7.28 17.06
N ASP A 272 -37.62 7.13 15.89
CA ASP A 272 -37.69 8.11 14.82
C ASP A 272 -38.94 7.79 13.99
N ASP A 273 -40.05 8.43 14.35
CA ASP A 273 -41.13 8.73 13.42
C ASP A 273 -40.86 10.14 12.84
N ASP A 274 -41.11 10.27 11.54
CA ASP A 274 -41.29 11.48 10.71
C ASP A 274 -40.15 11.94 9.76
N GLU A 275 -40.53 11.86 8.46
CA GLU A 275 -40.08 12.49 7.19
C GLU A 275 -38.67 12.26 6.62
#